data_AF-A0A656JKR1-F1
#
_entry.id   AF-A0A656JKR1-F1
#
_cell.length_a   1.000
_cell.length_b   1.000
_cell.length_c   1.000
_cell.angle_alpha   90.00
_cell.angle_beta   90.00
_cell.angle_gamma   90.00
#
_symmetry.space_group_name_H-M   'P 1'
#
loop_
_entity.id
_entity.type
_entity.pdbx_description
1 polymer ?
#
loop_
_entity_poly.entity_id
_entity_poly.type
_entity_poly.pdbx_seq_one_letter_code
_entity_poly.pdbx_strand_id
1 'polypeptide(L)'
;MVTSVEPQFTDGEAHTVEDVGRVGKDLMNVLSGKGEGVARAPGLLITNEDVRRIRRYVNTGLSLPTKLEEVSQLVGGSDNGIAGLAPDAIAELHVGIQTHARSWSAIETNMQKVGSDLYVFSGNLITIATNVVDFIKGLESYQTLQVGDLTPAQIDQMPPVALMDQDSKKIPGLLALVDDLKVYIKDHSASTTRTRVGVTDFKRCLKDEIAPGVALKIRLARSGNAGDEIARLTA
;
A
#
# COMPACT_ATOMS: atom_id res chain seq x y z
N MET A 1 13.23 -4.97 -29.28
CA MET A 1 14.32 -4.85 -28.28
C MET A 1 13.65 -4.45 -26.97
N VAL A 2 13.32 -5.43 -26.13
CA VAL A 2 12.62 -5.18 -24.86
C VAL A 2 13.68 -4.82 -23.83
N THR A 3 13.80 -3.54 -23.52
CA THR A 3 14.59 -3.06 -22.38
C THR A 3 13.90 -3.54 -21.10
N SER A 4 14.39 -4.65 -20.55
CA SER A 4 14.01 -5.13 -19.23
C SER A 4 14.64 -4.19 -18.21
N VAL A 5 13.92 -3.13 -17.84
CA VAL A 5 14.24 -2.34 -16.65
C VAL A 5 13.95 -3.25 -15.47
N GLU A 6 14.99 -3.76 -14.82
CA GLU A 6 14.83 -4.45 -13.53
C GLU A 6 14.07 -3.52 -12.58
N PRO A 7 12.94 -3.95 -12.00
CA PRO A 7 12.22 -3.09 -11.09
C PRO A 7 13.11 -2.81 -9.88
N GLN A 8 13.33 -1.54 -9.57
CA GLN A 8 14.00 -1.15 -8.33
C GLN A 8 13.07 -1.51 -7.17
N PHE A 9 13.43 -2.57 -6.46
CA PHE A 9 12.60 -3.25 -5.46
C PHE A 9 12.76 -2.68 -4.04
N THR A 10 13.71 -1.77 -3.87
CA THR A 10 13.83 -0.81 -2.78
C THR A 10 14.01 0.57 -3.44
N ASP A 11 13.87 1.67 -2.70
CA ASP A 11 14.30 2.97 -3.23
C ASP A 11 15.81 3.03 -3.53
N GLY A 12 16.57 2.01 -3.11
CA GLY A 12 18.00 1.91 -3.34
C GLY A 12 18.82 2.85 -2.45
N GLU A 13 18.15 3.57 -1.54
CA GLU A 13 18.74 4.58 -0.70
C GLU A 13 19.20 3.97 0.64
N ALA A 14 20.30 4.50 1.17
CA ALA A 14 20.72 4.19 2.52
C ALA A 14 19.83 4.96 3.51
N HIS A 15 19.15 4.25 4.41
CA HIS A 15 18.29 4.86 5.43
C HIS A 15 19.03 4.94 6.77
N THR A 16 18.91 6.09 7.44
CA THR A 16 19.50 6.31 8.77
C THR A 16 18.67 5.64 9.86
N VAL A 17 19.24 5.48 11.07
CA VAL A 17 18.49 4.98 12.24
C VAL A 17 17.33 5.91 12.59
N GLU A 18 17.52 7.21 12.39
CA GLU A 18 16.51 8.25 12.53
C GLU A 18 15.37 8.07 11.53
N ASP A 19 15.66 7.68 10.29
CA ASP A 19 14.63 7.38 9.27
C ASP A 19 13.77 6.18 9.70
N VAL A 20 14.39 5.13 10.23
CA VAL A 20 13.67 3.96 10.75
C VAL A 20 12.82 4.33 11.97
N GLY A 21 13.36 5.13 12.89
CA GLY A 21 12.63 5.65 14.06
C GLY A 21 11.43 6.53 13.68
N ARG A 22 11.56 7.30 12.60
CA ARG A 22 10.47 8.13 12.04
C ARG A 22 9.32 7.28 11.54
N VAL A 23 9.59 6.17 10.85
CA VAL A 23 8.53 5.25 10.36
C VAL A 23 7.65 4.73 11.51
N GLY A 24 8.27 4.34 12.63
CA GLY A 24 7.53 3.90 13.82
C GLY A 24 6.65 5.01 14.41
N LYS A 25 7.19 6.24 14.48
CA LYS A 25 6.43 7.42 14.94
C LYS A 25 5.26 7.75 14.00
N ASP A 26 5.48 7.69 12.69
CA ASP A 26 4.45 7.95 11.68
C ASP A 26 3.33 6.91 11.77
N LEU A 27 3.66 5.63 11.92
CA LEU A 27 2.70 4.56 12.16
C LEU A 27 1.86 4.85 13.42
N MET A 28 2.50 5.22 14.53
CA MET A 28 1.79 5.55 15.78
C MET A 28 0.91 6.79 15.64
N ASN A 29 1.35 7.80 14.88
CA ASN A 29 0.53 8.98 14.57
C ASN A 29 -0.72 8.60 13.77
N VAL A 30 -0.59 7.72 12.77
CA VAL A 30 -1.73 7.25 11.97
C VAL A 30 -2.66 6.34 12.79
N LEU A 31 -2.12 5.47 13.64
CA LEU A 31 -2.90 4.61 14.55
C LEU A 31 -3.65 5.43 15.60
N SER A 32 -3.08 6.53 16.08
CA SER A 32 -3.69 7.43 17.06
C SER A 32 -4.62 8.49 16.45
N GLY A 33 -4.84 8.46 15.13
CA GLY A 33 -5.70 9.43 14.43
C GLY A 33 -5.11 10.84 14.34
N LYS A 34 -3.81 11.00 14.61
CA LYS A 34 -3.08 12.28 14.59
C LYS A 34 -2.27 12.50 13.31
N GLY A 35 -2.31 11.55 12.38
CA GLY A 35 -1.60 11.63 11.10
C GLY A 35 -2.29 12.58 10.11
N GLU A 36 -1.50 13.22 9.25
CA GLU A 36 -2.00 14.12 8.22
C GLU A 36 -2.93 13.38 7.24
N GLY A 37 -4.11 13.94 6.97
CA GLY A 37 -5.12 13.33 6.10
C GLY A 37 -5.90 12.14 6.70
N VAL A 38 -5.71 11.83 8.00
CA VAL A 38 -6.42 10.76 8.70
C VAL A 38 -7.72 11.30 9.32
N ALA A 39 -8.87 11.01 8.69
CA ALA A 39 -10.19 11.47 9.16
C ALA A 39 -10.90 10.49 10.13
N ARG A 40 -10.18 9.50 10.68
CA ARG A 40 -10.77 8.35 11.39
C ARG A 40 -10.38 8.31 12.87
N ALA A 41 -11.18 7.64 13.69
CA ALA A 41 -10.91 7.44 15.11
C ALA A 41 -9.65 6.56 15.35
N PRO A 42 -8.98 6.68 16.52
CA PRO A 42 -7.82 5.85 16.86
C PRO A 42 -8.13 4.35 16.77
N GLY A 43 -7.22 3.55 16.20
CA GLY A 43 -7.38 2.09 16.08
C GLY A 43 -6.91 1.49 14.75
N LEU A 44 -7.39 0.27 14.46
CA LEU A 44 -7.09 -0.54 13.25
C LEU A 44 -7.02 0.32 11.99
N LEU A 45 -5.87 0.36 11.30
CA LEU A 45 -5.63 1.17 10.08
C LEU A 45 -6.70 1.00 8.99
N ILE A 46 -7.27 -0.20 8.90
CA ILE A 46 -8.34 -0.58 7.98
C ILE A 46 -9.32 -1.43 8.78
N THR A 47 -10.60 -1.09 8.75
CA THR A 47 -11.65 -1.86 9.43
C THR A 47 -12.35 -2.84 8.48
N ASN A 48 -13.04 -3.84 9.04
CA ASN A 48 -13.90 -4.72 8.25
C ASN A 48 -14.97 -3.95 7.47
N GLU A 49 -15.45 -2.83 8.02
CA GLU A 49 -16.45 -2.00 7.35
C GLU A 49 -15.86 -1.26 6.14
N ASP A 50 -14.61 -0.80 6.23
CA ASP A 50 -13.91 -0.21 5.08
C ASP A 50 -13.78 -1.22 3.93
N VAL A 51 -13.39 -2.46 4.24
CA VAL A 51 -13.30 -3.54 3.24
C VAL A 51 -14.68 -3.84 2.63
N ARG A 52 -15.74 -3.90 3.45
CA ARG A 52 -17.10 -4.10 2.95
C ARG A 52 -17.56 -2.97 2.03
N ARG A 53 -17.22 -1.71 2.34
CA ARG A 53 -17.54 -0.55 1.49
C ARG A 53 -16.85 -0.65 0.14
N ILE A 54 -15.56 -1.00 0.12
CA ILE A 54 -14.82 -1.19 -1.14
C ILE A 54 -15.44 -2.32 -1.96
N ARG A 55 -15.70 -3.48 -1.35
CA ARG A 55 -16.34 -4.61 -2.04
C ARG A 55 -17.73 -4.26 -2.58
N ARG A 56 -18.52 -3.46 -1.86
CA ARG A 56 -19.82 -2.98 -2.33
C ARG A 56 -19.67 -2.12 -3.58
N TYR A 57 -18.74 -1.17 -3.56
CA TYR A 57 -18.39 -0.36 -4.74
C TYR A 57 -17.97 -1.25 -5.92
N VAL A 58 -17.07 -2.22 -5.70
CA VAL A 58 -16.58 -3.13 -6.73
C VAL A 58 -17.72 -3.94 -7.34
N ASN A 59 -18.57 -4.56 -6.51
CA ASN A 59 -19.71 -5.35 -6.99
C ASN A 59 -20.68 -4.50 -7.80
N THR A 60 -21.00 -3.29 -7.34
CA THR A 60 -21.83 -2.35 -8.10
C THR A 60 -21.17 -2.01 -9.43
N GLY A 61 -19.88 -1.65 -9.44
CA GLY A 61 -19.15 -1.28 -10.66
C GLY A 61 -19.07 -2.42 -11.68
N LEU A 62 -18.89 -3.66 -11.22
CA LEU A 62 -18.89 -4.86 -12.07
C LEU A 62 -20.27 -5.15 -12.68
N SER A 63 -21.35 -4.78 -11.99
CA SER A 63 -22.73 -4.98 -12.45
C SER A 63 -23.23 -3.94 -13.44
N LEU A 64 -22.49 -2.85 -13.68
CA LEU A 64 -22.93 -1.79 -14.58
C LEU A 64 -22.99 -2.29 -16.03
N PRO A 65 -24.08 -1.99 -16.77
CA PRO A 65 -24.15 -2.30 -18.19
C PRO A 65 -23.15 -1.43 -18.95
N THR A 66 -22.37 -2.05 -19.85
CA THR A 66 -21.35 -1.35 -20.65
C THR A 66 -21.66 -1.35 -22.14
N LYS A 67 -22.62 -2.19 -22.58
CA LYS A 67 -23.06 -2.17 -23.98
C LYS A 67 -23.97 -0.98 -24.22
N LEU A 68 -23.74 -0.26 -25.32
CA LEU A 68 -24.51 0.93 -25.67
C LEU A 68 -26.02 0.67 -25.73
N GLU A 69 -26.44 -0.50 -26.22
CA GLU A 69 -27.85 -0.91 -26.28
C GLU A 69 -28.48 -1.02 -24.88
N GLU A 70 -27.80 -1.72 -23.97
CA GLU A 70 -28.24 -1.91 -22.58
C GLU A 70 -28.28 -0.56 -21.83
N VAL A 71 -27.28 0.29 -22.07
CA VAL A 71 -27.22 1.64 -21.47
C VAL A 71 -28.30 2.55 -22.06
N SER A 72 -28.54 2.52 -23.37
CA SER A 72 -29.60 3.29 -24.01
C SER A 72 -30.98 2.93 -23.46
N GLN A 73 -31.25 1.64 -23.25
CA GLN A 73 -32.47 1.20 -22.58
C GLN A 73 -32.56 1.71 -21.14
N LEU A 74 -31.44 1.68 -20.40
CA LEU A 74 -31.39 2.15 -19.00
C LEU A 74 -31.69 3.65 -18.87
N VAL A 75 -31.19 4.48 -19.80
CA VAL A 75 -31.34 5.95 -19.74
C VAL A 75 -32.61 6.48 -20.41
N GLY A 76 -33.49 5.60 -20.89
CA GLY A 76 -34.80 5.97 -21.45
C GLY A 76 -34.86 6.11 -22.97
N GLY A 77 -33.90 5.56 -23.72
CA GLY A 77 -33.92 5.49 -25.18
C GLY A 77 -32.89 6.40 -25.86
N SER A 78 -33.29 7.00 -27.00
CA SER A 78 -32.47 7.91 -27.80
C SER A 78 -32.26 9.27 -27.14
N ASP A 79 -31.28 10.03 -27.63
CA ASP A 79 -30.77 11.31 -27.12
C ASP A 79 -31.74 12.10 -26.23
N ASN A 80 -31.35 12.28 -24.97
CA ASN A 80 -32.12 13.04 -23.98
C ASN A 80 -31.96 14.56 -24.14
N GLY A 81 -31.24 15.02 -25.17
CA GLY A 81 -31.01 16.43 -25.46
C GLY A 81 -30.08 17.12 -24.46
N ILE A 82 -29.53 16.38 -23.49
CA ILE A 82 -28.61 16.89 -22.48
C ILE A 82 -27.20 16.42 -22.82
N ALA A 83 -26.39 17.34 -23.34
CA ALA A 83 -24.99 17.08 -23.63
C ALA A 83 -24.27 16.46 -22.42
N GLY A 84 -23.61 15.32 -22.63
CA GLY A 84 -22.92 14.57 -21.58
C GLY A 84 -23.77 13.56 -20.80
N LEU A 85 -25.09 13.47 -21.06
CA LEU A 85 -25.95 12.39 -20.57
C LEU A 85 -26.44 11.45 -21.69
N ALA A 86 -25.97 11.65 -22.92
CA ALA A 86 -26.26 10.75 -24.01
C ALA A 86 -25.79 9.31 -23.69
N PRO A 87 -26.43 8.26 -24.25
CA PRO A 87 -26.16 6.87 -23.90
C PRO A 87 -24.67 6.47 -24.04
N ASP A 88 -23.98 7.01 -25.03
CA ASP A 88 -22.54 6.81 -25.28
C ASP A 88 -21.69 7.36 -24.13
N ALA A 89 -21.96 8.58 -23.67
CA ALA A 89 -21.24 9.23 -22.58
C ALA A 89 -21.48 8.55 -21.22
N ILE A 90 -22.62 7.89 -21.03
CA ILE A 90 -22.90 7.06 -19.83
C ILE A 90 -22.22 5.70 -19.96
N ALA A 91 -22.25 5.08 -21.14
CA ALA A 91 -21.57 3.81 -21.40
C ALA A 91 -20.05 3.93 -21.19
N GLU A 92 -19.44 5.02 -21.65
CA GLU A 92 -18.02 5.32 -21.42
C GLU A 92 -17.70 5.39 -19.92
N LEU A 93 -18.52 6.10 -19.14
CA LEU A 93 -18.35 6.18 -17.68
C LEU A 93 -18.49 4.79 -17.03
N HIS A 94 -19.48 4.00 -17.42
CA HIS A 94 -19.66 2.64 -16.92
C HIS A 94 -18.47 1.73 -17.25
N VAL A 95 -17.89 1.84 -18.45
CA VAL A 95 -16.67 1.11 -18.84
C VAL A 95 -15.51 1.51 -17.95
N GLY A 96 -15.32 2.81 -17.68
CA GLY A 96 -14.30 3.30 -16.76
C GLY A 96 -14.46 2.74 -15.35
N ILE A 97 -15.68 2.80 -14.80
CA ILE A 97 -15.99 2.25 -13.46
C ILE A 97 -15.77 0.74 -13.41
N GLN A 98 -16.23 0.00 -14.43
CA GLN A 98 -16.10 -1.45 -14.47
C GLN A 98 -14.62 -1.87 -14.57
N THR A 99 -13.83 -1.17 -15.38
CA THR A 99 -12.38 -1.39 -15.51
C THR A 99 -11.67 -1.15 -14.19
N HIS A 100 -11.99 -0.02 -13.52
CA HIS A 100 -11.44 0.29 -12.21
C HIS A 100 -11.83 -0.77 -11.17
N ALA A 101 -13.10 -1.20 -11.13
CA ALA A 101 -13.58 -2.24 -10.23
C ALA A 101 -12.86 -3.59 -10.44
N ARG A 102 -12.58 -3.98 -11.70
CA ARG A 102 -11.82 -5.21 -12.02
C ARG A 102 -10.39 -5.20 -11.45
N SER A 103 -9.78 -4.03 -11.32
CA SER A 103 -8.41 -3.92 -10.78
C SER A 103 -8.32 -4.29 -9.28
N TRP A 104 -9.43 -4.22 -8.55
CA TRP A 104 -9.45 -4.44 -7.10
C TRP A 104 -9.01 -5.84 -6.67
N SER A 105 -9.40 -6.89 -7.40
CA SER A 105 -9.14 -8.28 -6.99
C SER A 105 -7.65 -8.59 -6.83
N ALA A 106 -6.82 -8.09 -7.76
CA ALA A 106 -5.38 -8.25 -7.68
C ALA A 106 -4.79 -7.47 -6.49
N ILE A 107 -5.28 -6.26 -6.24
CA ILE A 107 -4.84 -5.42 -5.11
C ILE A 107 -5.19 -6.08 -3.79
N GLU A 108 -6.42 -6.57 -3.63
CA GLU A 108 -6.89 -7.25 -2.42
C GLU A 108 -6.05 -8.50 -2.12
N THR A 109 -5.79 -9.32 -3.15
CA THR A 109 -4.96 -10.53 -3.03
C THR A 109 -3.53 -10.17 -2.62
N ASN A 110 -2.93 -9.15 -3.25
CA ASN A 110 -1.59 -8.69 -2.93
C ASN A 110 -1.49 -8.13 -1.51
N MET A 111 -2.50 -7.37 -1.06
CA MET A 111 -2.57 -6.86 0.32
C MET A 111 -2.62 -7.99 1.35
N GLN A 112 -3.43 -9.02 1.10
CA GLN A 112 -3.51 -10.19 1.98
C GLN A 112 -2.16 -10.93 2.03
N LYS A 113 -1.54 -11.13 0.87
CA LYS A 113 -0.23 -11.77 0.77
C LYS A 113 0.84 -10.98 1.51
N VAL A 114 0.96 -9.67 1.28
CA VAL A 114 1.91 -8.81 1.99
C VAL A 114 1.67 -8.85 3.50
N GLY A 115 0.42 -8.86 3.95
CA GLY A 115 0.09 -8.99 5.38
C GLY A 115 0.63 -10.29 6.00
N SER A 116 0.43 -11.42 5.33
CA SER A 116 0.97 -12.72 5.76
C SER A 116 2.50 -12.77 5.67
N ASP A 117 3.07 -12.28 4.58
CA ASP A 117 4.51 -12.27 4.33
C ASP A 117 5.24 -11.41 5.37
N LEU A 118 4.70 -10.23 5.73
CA LEU A 118 5.26 -9.36 6.76
C LEU A 118 5.20 -9.99 8.16
N TYR A 119 4.15 -10.75 8.46
CA TYR A 119 4.05 -11.47 9.72
C TYR A 119 5.18 -12.51 9.85
N VAL A 120 5.33 -13.37 8.84
CA VAL A 120 6.42 -14.36 8.79
C VAL A 120 7.79 -13.68 8.82
N PHE A 121 7.97 -12.62 8.03
CA PHE A 121 9.21 -11.84 7.99
C PHE A 121 9.60 -11.30 9.37
N SER A 122 8.66 -10.70 10.11
CA SER A 122 8.92 -10.15 11.44
C SER A 122 9.40 -11.22 12.43
N GLY A 123 8.81 -12.41 12.39
CA GLY A 123 9.26 -13.54 13.20
C GLY A 123 10.68 -13.96 12.84
N ASN A 124 10.95 -14.16 11.55
CA ASN A 124 12.28 -14.54 11.06
C ASN A 124 13.34 -13.49 11.38
N LEU A 125 13.01 -12.21 11.23
CA LEU A 125 13.89 -11.08 11.54
C LEU A 125 14.30 -11.09 13.01
N ILE A 126 13.34 -11.27 13.93
CA ILE A 126 13.61 -11.36 15.36
C ILE A 126 14.52 -12.55 15.64
N THR A 127 14.22 -13.73 15.07
CA THR A 127 15.05 -14.92 15.26
C THR A 127 16.48 -14.72 14.75
N ILE A 128 16.66 -14.18 13.54
CA ILE A 128 17.99 -13.91 12.98
C ILE A 128 18.74 -12.90 13.85
N ALA A 129 18.09 -11.80 14.26
CA ALA A 129 18.71 -10.78 15.10
C ALA A 129 19.11 -11.35 16.47
N THR A 130 18.25 -12.16 17.11
CA THR A 130 18.58 -12.85 18.36
C THR A 130 19.78 -13.78 18.16
N ASN A 131 19.79 -14.59 17.10
CA ASN A 131 20.90 -15.50 16.80
C ASN A 131 22.22 -14.74 16.56
N VAL A 132 22.17 -13.59 15.88
CA VAL A 132 23.34 -12.72 15.67
C VAL A 132 23.86 -12.17 17.00
N VAL A 133 22.96 -11.66 17.85
CA VAL A 133 23.32 -11.15 19.19
C VAL A 133 23.92 -12.26 20.06
N ASP A 134 23.29 -13.44 20.08
CA ASP A 134 23.75 -14.58 20.88
C ASP A 134 25.08 -15.13 20.36
N PHE A 135 25.28 -15.15 19.04
CA PHE A 135 26.55 -15.49 18.41
C PHE A 135 27.67 -14.54 18.85
N ILE A 136 27.42 -13.22 18.80
CA ILE A 136 28.39 -12.21 19.24
C ILE A 136 28.71 -12.38 20.73
N LYS A 137 27.69 -12.59 21.57
CA LYS A 137 27.86 -12.85 23.01
C LYS A 137 28.62 -14.16 23.30
N GLY A 138 28.57 -15.11 22.37
CA GLY A 138 29.30 -16.38 22.43
C GLY A 138 30.74 -16.32 21.94
N LEU A 139 31.21 -15.18 21.40
CA LEU A 139 32.62 -14.99 21.02
C LEU A 139 33.48 -14.86 22.26
N GLU A 140 34.65 -15.49 22.24
CA GLU A 140 35.55 -15.48 23.40
C GLU A 140 36.09 -14.07 23.64
N SER A 141 36.37 -13.31 22.57
CA SER A 141 36.71 -11.88 22.65
C SER A 141 35.62 -11.06 23.36
N TYR A 142 34.34 -11.33 23.13
CA TYR A 142 33.25 -10.58 23.77
C TYR A 142 33.17 -10.84 25.28
N GLN A 143 33.36 -12.10 25.67
CA GLN A 143 33.30 -12.52 27.07
C GLN A 143 34.53 -12.07 27.87
N THR A 144 35.72 -12.18 27.28
CA THR A 144 36.98 -11.80 27.93
C THR A 144 37.13 -10.29 28.13
N LEU A 145 36.59 -9.48 27.22
CA LEU A 145 36.59 -8.02 27.33
C LEU A 145 35.50 -7.48 28.26
N GLN A 146 34.68 -8.33 28.89
CA GLN A 146 33.57 -7.96 29.77
C GLN A 146 32.64 -6.88 29.17
N VAL A 147 32.47 -6.89 27.84
CA VAL A 147 31.72 -5.86 27.11
C VAL A 147 30.25 -5.81 27.55
N GLY A 148 29.73 -6.92 28.09
CA GLY A 148 28.36 -7.03 28.61
C GLY A 148 28.03 -6.07 29.76
N ASP A 149 29.03 -5.59 30.50
CA ASP A 149 28.84 -4.66 31.63
C ASP A 149 29.04 -3.18 31.23
N LEU A 150 29.40 -2.92 29.97
CA LEU A 150 29.72 -1.59 29.45
C LEU A 150 28.51 -0.96 28.74
N THR A 151 28.34 0.34 28.93
CA THR A 151 27.36 1.12 28.16
C THR A 151 27.84 1.31 26.71
N PRO A 152 26.93 1.52 25.73
CA PRO A 152 27.32 1.77 24.34
C PRO A 152 28.36 2.90 24.17
N ALA A 153 28.22 3.99 24.94
CA ALA A 153 29.16 5.11 24.91
C ALA A 153 30.56 4.76 25.46
N GLN A 154 30.66 3.80 26.38
CA GLN A 154 31.94 3.30 26.88
C GLN A 154 32.61 2.39 25.86
N ILE A 155 31.82 1.59 25.13
CA ILE A 155 32.31 0.70 24.07
C ILE A 155 32.91 1.51 22.91
N ASP A 156 32.25 2.60 22.49
CA ASP A 156 32.74 3.46 21.40
C ASP A 156 34.08 4.16 21.71
N GLN A 157 34.44 4.27 23.00
CA GLN A 157 35.71 4.85 23.44
C GLN A 157 36.83 3.83 23.59
N MET A 158 36.54 2.53 23.45
CA MET A 158 37.55 1.49 23.57
C MET A 158 38.41 1.42 22.29
N PRO A 159 39.72 1.17 22.42
CA PRO A 159 40.58 0.93 21.26
C PRO A 159 40.08 -0.29 20.47
N PRO A 160 40.21 -0.31 19.14
CA PRO A 160 39.84 -1.46 18.33
C PRO A 160 40.59 -2.71 18.79
N VAL A 161 39.86 -3.75 19.19
CA VAL A 161 40.46 -5.04 19.58
C VAL A 161 40.40 -5.99 18.40
N ALA A 162 41.52 -6.62 18.07
CA ALA A 162 41.57 -7.66 17.05
C ALA A 162 40.78 -8.90 17.53
N LEU A 163 39.99 -9.49 16.64
CA LEU A 163 39.33 -10.76 16.88
C LEU A 163 40.37 -11.84 17.20
N MET A 164 40.11 -12.67 18.20
CA MET A 164 40.97 -13.83 18.45
C MET A 164 40.89 -14.84 17.29
N ASP A 165 41.97 -15.60 17.06
CA ASP A 165 42.12 -16.49 15.89
C ASP A 165 40.96 -17.48 15.72
N GLN A 166 40.39 -17.95 16.83
CA GLN A 166 39.25 -18.86 16.87
C GLN A 166 37.90 -18.18 16.55
N ASP A 167 37.74 -16.91 16.89
CA ASP A 167 36.55 -16.13 16.56
C ASP A 167 36.55 -15.71 15.08
N SER A 168 37.74 -15.43 14.53
CA SER A 168 37.94 -15.14 13.10
C SER A 168 37.43 -16.25 12.18
N LYS A 169 37.48 -17.52 12.62
CA LYS A 169 36.95 -18.67 11.86
C LYS A 169 35.43 -18.72 11.79
N LYS A 170 34.73 -18.02 12.68
CA LYS A 170 33.27 -17.99 12.75
C LYS A 170 32.66 -16.81 11.98
N ILE A 171 33.46 -15.79 11.65
CA ILE A 171 33.06 -14.59 10.88
C ILE A 171 32.33 -14.92 9.57
N PRO A 172 32.75 -15.90 8.75
CA PRO A 172 32.04 -16.22 7.52
C PRO A 172 30.59 -16.66 7.74
N GLY A 173 30.30 -17.38 8.84
CA GLY A 173 28.94 -17.80 9.19
C GLY A 173 28.06 -16.61 9.60
N LEU A 174 28.63 -15.64 10.32
CA LEU A 174 27.93 -14.40 10.65
C LEU A 174 27.62 -13.56 9.40
N LEU A 175 28.57 -13.46 8.47
CA LEU A 175 28.36 -12.76 7.20
C LEU A 175 27.25 -13.41 6.37
N ALA A 176 27.19 -14.74 6.30
CA ALA A 176 26.11 -15.45 5.62
C ALA A 176 24.73 -15.13 6.21
N LEU A 177 24.59 -15.10 7.55
CA LEU A 177 23.34 -14.71 8.20
C LEU A 177 22.91 -13.27 7.88
N VAL A 178 23.88 -12.35 7.81
CA VAL A 178 23.63 -10.95 7.45
C VAL A 178 23.24 -10.83 5.97
N ASP A 179 23.85 -11.61 5.08
CA ASP A 179 23.50 -11.60 3.66
C ASP A 179 22.12 -12.21 3.41
N ASP A 180 21.76 -13.30 4.09
CA ASP A 180 20.40 -13.84 4.06
C ASP A 180 19.39 -12.77 4.52
N LEU A 181 19.69 -12.07 5.60
CA LEU A 181 18.84 -11.00 6.12
C LEU A 181 18.64 -9.87 5.09
N LYS A 182 19.70 -9.47 4.38
CA LYS A 182 19.60 -8.45 3.31
C LYS A 182 18.65 -8.91 2.20
N VAL A 183 18.76 -10.17 1.77
CA VAL A 183 17.88 -10.73 0.73
C VAL A 183 16.43 -10.72 1.19
N TYR A 184 16.15 -11.20 2.41
CA TYR A 184 14.79 -11.18 2.97
C TYR A 184 14.23 -9.75 3.03
N ILE A 185 14.98 -8.78 3.56
CA ILE A 185 14.54 -7.38 3.63
C ILE A 185 14.21 -6.84 2.23
N LYS A 186 15.07 -7.11 1.24
CA LYS A 186 14.89 -6.66 -0.14
C LYS A 186 13.60 -7.21 -0.74
N ASP A 187 13.35 -8.50 -0.62
CA ASP A 187 12.18 -9.15 -1.23
C ASP A 187 10.86 -8.71 -0.58
N HIS A 188 10.84 -8.56 0.75
CA HIS A 188 9.66 -8.07 1.45
C HIS A 188 9.39 -6.58 1.18
N SER A 189 10.44 -5.77 1.02
CA SER A 189 10.32 -4.37 0.60
C SER A 189 9.74 -4.24 -0.82
N ALA A 190 10.19 -5.09 -1.74
CA ALA A 190 9.69 -5.18 -3.12
C ALA A 190 8.17 -5.39 -3.16
N SER A 191 7.72 -6.43 -2.45
CA SER A 191 6.33 -6.86 -2.39
C SER A 191 5.43 -5.78 -1.77
N THR A 192 5.91 -5.17 -0.68
CA THR A 192 5.21 -4.08 0.01
C THR A 192 5.09 -2.84 -0.87
N THR A 193 6.16 -2.47 -1.58
CA THR A 193 6.19 -1.30 -2.48
C THR A 193 5.21 -1.47 -3.64
N ARG A 194 5.20 -2.63 -4.31
CA ARG A 194 4.26 -2.92 -5.39
C ARG A 194 2.81 -2.80 -4.92
N THR A 195 2.50 -3.34 -3.75
CA THR A 195 1.16 -3.28 -3.18
C THR A 195 0.75 -1.84 -2.86
N ARG A 196 1.66 -1.06 -2.26
CA ARG A 196 1.43 0.37 -1.99
C ARG A 196 1.14 1.17 -3.26
N VAL A 197 1.92 0.95 -4.32
CA VAL A 197 1.69 1.61 -5.62
C VAL A 197 0.29 1.27 -6.15
N GLY A 198 -0.09 0.00 -6.19
CA GLY A 198 -1.41 -0.42 -6.65
C GLY A 198 -2.57 0.21 -5.85
N VAL A 199 -2.48 0.26 -4.53
CA VAL A 199 -3.48 0.93 -3.67
C VAL A 199 -3.54 2.43 -3.93
N THR A 200 -2.39 3.06 -4.14
CA THR A 200 -2.29 4.50 -4.41
C THR A 200 -2.94 4.85 -5.75
N ASP A 201 -2.67 4.07 -6.79
CA ASP A 201 -3.24 4.27 -8.11
C ASP A 201 -4.75 4.02 -8.14
N PHE A 202 -5.23 2.98 -7.44
CA PHE A 202 -6.66 2.74 -7.26
C PHE A 202 -7.36 3.93 -6.59
N LYS A 203 -6.78 4.43 -5.49
CA LYS A 203 -7.33 5.61 -4.79
C LYS A 203 -7.32 6.85 -5.69
N ARG A 204 -6.24 7.07 -6.44
CA ARG A 204 -6.07 8.21 -7.36
C ARG A 204 -7.10 8.18 -8.48
N CYS A 205 -7.24 7.06 -9.19
CA CYS A 205 -8.23 6.92 -10.27
C CYS A 205 -9.66 7.14 -9.74
N LEU A 206 -9.99 6.58 -8.56
CA LEU A 206 -11.31 6.81 -7.95
C LEU A 206 -11.56 8.30 -7.65
N LYS A 207 -10.57 9.01 -7.11
CA LYS A 207 -10.68 10.41 -6.68
C LYS A 207 -10.67 11.39 -7.85
N ASP A 208 -9.81 11.18 -8.82
CA ASP A 208 -9.48 12.19 -9.82
C ASP A 208 -10.24 11.97 -11.14
N GLU A 209 -10.74 10.76 -11.40
CA GLU A 209 -11.43 10.43 -12.65
C GLU A 209 -12.88 9.99 -12.39
N ILE A 210 -13.07 8.92 -11.61
CA ILE A 210 -14.39 8.28 -11.46
C ILE A 210 -15.36 9.15 -10.66
N ALA A 211 -14.99 9.62 -9.47
CA ALA A 211 -15.87 10.42 -8.63
C ALA A 211 -16.27 11.76 -9.28
N PRO A 212 -15.36 12.52 -9.91
CA PRO A 212 -15.71 13.72 -10.67
C PRO A 212 -16.63 13.41 -11.86
N GLY A 213 -16.37 12.32 -12.60
CA GLY A 213 -17.21 11.88 -13.70
C GLY A 213 -18.64 11.60 -13.27
N VAL A 214 -18.84 10.82 -12.21
CA VAL A 214 -20.17 10.55 -11.62
C VAL A 214 -20.83 11.85 -11.14
N ALA A 215 -20.10 12.70 -10.42
CA ALA A 215 -20.63 13.97 -9.91
C ALA A 215 -21.09 14.90 -11.03
N LEU A 216 -20.38 14.92 -12.16
CA LEU A 216 -20.78 15.68 -13.35
C LEU A 216 -22.10 15.16 -13.92
N LYS A 217 -22.24 13.83 -14.11
CA LYS A 217 -23.51 13.24 -14.61
C LYS A 217 -24.68 13.55 -13.67
N ILE A 218 -24.48 13.43 -12.35
CA ILE A 218 -25.52 13.77 -11.35
C ILE A 218 -25.93 15.23 -11.47
N ARG A 219 -24.96 16.15 -11.65
CA ARG A 219 -25.25 17.58 -11.80
C ARG A 219 -26.05 17.87 -13.06
N LEU A 220 -25.64 17.30 -14.19
CA LEU A 220 -26.36 17.44 -15.46
C LEU A 220 -27.79 16.90 -15.37
N ALA A 221 -27.97 15.75 -14.72
CA ALA A 221 -29.30 15.15 -14.55
C ALA A 221 -30.22 16.02 -13.69
N ARG A 222 -29.67 16.76 -12.72
CA ARG A 222 -30.43 17.72 -11.89
C ARG A 222 -30.73 19.03 -12.61
N SER A 223 -29.90 19.46 -13.55
CA SER A 223 -30.09 20.70 -14.30
C SER A 223 -31.00 20.55 -15.54
N GLY A 224 -31.40 19.32 -15.89
CA GLY A 224 -32.41 19.11 -16.94
C GLY A 224 -33.74 19.73 -16.53
N ASN A 225 -34.20 20.73 -17.27
CA ASN A 225 -35.37 21.60 -17.04
C ASN A 225 -36.75 20.89 -17.01
N ALA A 226 -36.83 19.59 -16.74
CA ALA A 226 -38.09 18.86 -16.74
C ALA A 226 -39.11 19.43 -15.73
N GLY A 227 -38.66 19.97 -14.59
CA GLY A 227 -39.55 20.60 -13.61
C GLY A 227 -40.23 21.87 -14.11
N ASP A 228 -39.48 22.74 -14.79
CA ASP A 228 -39.98 24.04 -15.27
C ASP A 228 -40.81 23.91 -16.55
N GLU A 229 -40.49 22.93 -17.40
CA GLU A 229 -41.23 22.67 -18.64
C GLU A 229 -42.57 21.96 -18.37
N ILE A 230 -42.61 21.00 -17.43
CA ILE A 230 -43.87 20.41 -16.97
C ILE A 230 -44.75 21.48 -16.32
N ALA A 231 -44.18 22.35 -15.46
CA ALA A 231 -44.93 23.43 -14.82
C ALA A 231 -45.54 24.42 -15.84
N ARG A 232 -44.88 24.64 -16.99
CA ARG A 232 -45.41 25.47 -18.08
C ARG A 232 -46.44 24.78 -18.96
N LEU A 233 -46.39 23.46 -19.10
CA LEU A 233 -47.34 22.67 -19.89
C LEU A 233 -48.62 22.29 -19.11
N THR A 234 -48.56 22.32 -17.77
CA THR A 234 -49.72 22.07 -16.89
C THR A 234 -50.38 23.35 -16.35
N ALA A 235 -49.91 24.54 -16.76
CA ALA A 235 -50.51 25.84 -16.42
C ALA A 235 -51.40 26.34 -17.56
#